data_AF-A0A3C2B537-F1
#
_entry.id   AF-A0A3C2B537-F1
#
_cell.length_a   1.000
_cell.length_b   1.000
_cell.length_c   1.000
_cell.angle_alpha   90.00
_cell.angle_beta   90.00
_cell.angle_gamma   90.00
#
_symmetry.space_group_name_H-M   'P 1'
#
loop_
_entity.id
_entity.type
_entity.pdbx_description
1 polymer ?
#
loop_
_entity_poly.entity_id
_entity_poly.type
_entity_poly.pdbx_seq_one_letter_code
_entity_poly.pdbx_strand_id
1 'polypeptide(L)'
;MLDDSTLTLDALTAGVSVFQRRDGHRFSSDDMMTAFVAAEVCPAPTTVLDLGCGLGSVLLHLAWTMPAAALVGVEAQAVSFALLQRNIAHNDFGSRVTVYHGDLRDPAVRARIGGPYDLVTGTPPYFPPSTATDALDRQRAYARVEYRGGVEAYIATGAGALADDGWMVLCGDADAVHRTSAAAEQYGLALVSETVVLPRAGRAPLFSVWVLRHRDAAGHAGCATRRVALRDEHGDRTATAKALKAFSGFAER
;
A
#
# COMPACT_ATOMS: atom_id res chain seq x y z
N MET A 1 -1.53 -11.77 23.32
CA MET A 1 -1.85 -10.33 23.42
C MET A 1 -0.63 -9.54 23.00
N LEU A 2 -0.82 -8.35 22.41
CA LEU A 2 0.30 -7.45 22.10
C LEU A 2 0.92 -6.96 23.42
N ASP A 3 2.25 -6.92 23.49
CA ASP A 3 2.99 -6.37 24.64
C ASP A 3 3.24 -4.88 24.41
N ASP A 4 2.54 -4.02 25.15
CA ASP A 4 2.61 -2.56 25.04
C ASP A 4 4.02 -2.00 25.25
N SER A 5 4.88 -2.68 26.02
CA SER A 5 6.26 -2.25 26.24
C SER A 5 7.12 -2.29 24.97
N THR A 6 6.68 -3.07 23.98
CA THR A 6 7.33 -3.24 22.68
C THR A 6 6.74 -2.35 21.59
N LEU A 7 5.71 -1.55 21.91
CA LEU A 7 5.05 -0.68 20.93
C LEU A 7 5.58 0.76 21.00
N THR A 8 5.53 1.44 19.86
CA THR A 8 5.63 2.89 19.75
C THR A 8 4.35 3.43 19.10
N LEU A 9 3.96 4.64 19.50
CA LEU A 9 2.89 5.39 18.84
C LEU A 9 3.55 6.47 17.98
N ASP A 10 3.39 6.36 16.67
CA ASP A 10 4.07 7.25 15.72
C ASP A 10 3.05 7.96 14.83
N ALA A 11 3.30 9.23 14.52
CA ALA A 11 2.45 10.00 13.63
C ALA A 11 2.59 9.49 12.19
N LEU A 12 1.48 9.04 11.61
CA LEU A 12 1.36 8.66 10.21
C LEU A 12 0.99 9.89 9.36
N THR A 13 0.02 10.66 9.83
CA THR A 13 -0.38 11.96 9.29
C THR A 13 -0.50 12.98 10.43
N ALA A 14 -0.85 14.22 10.13
CA ALA A 14 -1.13 15.22 11.16
C ALA A 14 -2.34 14.88 12.04
N GLY A 15 -3.26 14.03 11.55
CA GLY A 15 -4.46 13.61 12.30
C GLY A 15 -4.51 12.14 12.64
N VAL A 16 -3.52 11.34 12.22
CA VAL A 16 -3.51 9.88 12.43
C VAL A 16 -2.20 9.46 13.06
N SER A 17 -2.29 8.68 14.14
CA SER A 17 -1.14 8.01 14.76
C SER A 17 -1.36 6.51 14.78
N VAL A 18 -0.29 5.74 14.64
CA VAL A 18 -0.36 4.27 14.60
C VAL A 18 0.55 3.66 15.65
N PHE A 19 0.02 2.68 16.36
CA PHE A 19 0.80 1.73 17.13
C PHE A 19 1.53 0.79 16.17
N GLN A 20 2.82 0.63 16.39
CA GLN A 20 3.66 -0.33 15.69
C GLN A 20 4.71 -0.90 16.64
N ARG A 21 5.24 -2.08 16.31
CA ARG A 21 6.28 -2.71 17.12
C ARG A 21 7.61 -1.99 16.89
N ARG A 22 8.33 -1.68 17.99
CA ARG A 22 9.62 -1.00 17.95
C ARG A 22 10.61 -1.71 17.02
N ASP A 23 10.73 -3.01 17.18
CA ASP A 23 11.68 -3.86 16.45
C ASP A 23 11.01 -4.71 15.34
N GLY A 24 9.71 -4.51 15.10
CA GLY A 24 8.92 -5.24 14.11
C GLY A 24 8.92 -4.61 12.72
N HIS A 25 7.92 -4.95 11.92
CA HIS A 25 7.63 -4.21 10.69
C HIS A 25 7.04 -2.83 11.05
N ARG A 26 7.49 -1.81 10.33
CA ARG A 26 7.13 -0.41 10.53
C ARG A 26 6.75 0.21 9.20
N PHE A 27 5.79 1.13 9.22
CA PHE A 27 5.41 1.84 8.00
C PHE A 27 6.60 2.60 7.43
N SER A 28 6.63 2.76 6.11
CA SER A 28 7.78 3.34 5.43
C SER A 28 7.39 4.28 4.30
N SER A 29 8.37 4.73 3.51
CA SER A 29 8.13 5.65 2.39
C SER A 29 7.35 4.99 1.26
N ASP A 30 7.37 3.66 1.17
CA ASP A 30 6.53 2.86 0.26
C ASP A 30 5.04 3.08 0.53
N ASP A 31 4.60 2.95 1.78
CA ASP A 31 3.21 3.15 2.19
C ASP A 31 2.76 4.59 1.90
N MET A 32 3.58 5.57 2.28
CA MET A 32 3.26 6.99 2.08
C MET A 32 3.17 7.36 0.60
N MET A 33 4.07 6.83 -0.23
CA MET A 33 3.99 7.05 -1.67
C MET A 33 2.78 6.34 -2.27
N THR A 34 2.46 5.12 -1.83
CA THR A 34 1.29 4.37 -2.31
C THR A 34 0.00 5.13 -2.05
N ALA A 35 -0.19 5.63 -0.82
CA ALA A 35 -1.34 6.46 -0.47
C ALA A 35 -1.39 7.76 -1.28
N PHE A 36 -0.24 8.41 -1.50
CA PHE A 36 -0.14 9.63 -2.29
C PHE A 36 -0.55 9.41 -3.76
N VAL A 37 0.03 8.41 -4.43
CA VAL A 37 -0.31 8.08 -5.82
C VAL A 37 -1.78 7.68 -5.93
N ALA A 38 -2.30 6.91 -4.96
CA ALA A 38 -3.70 6.52 -4.92
C ALA A 38 -4.64 7.72 -4.85
N ALA A 39 -4.33 8.72 -4.02
CA ALA A 39 -5.10 9.96 -3.94
C ALA A 39 -4.96 10.85 -5.18
N GLU A 40 -3.83 10.81 -5.89
CA GLU A 40 -3.66 11.54 -7.16
C GLU A 40 -4.54 10.97 -8.27
N VAL A 41 -4.60 9.63 -8.41
CA VAL A 41 -5.33 8.99 -9.52
C VAL A 41 -6.82 8.82 -9.24
N CYS A 42 -7.20 8.69 -7.97
CA CYS A 42 -8.57 8.58 -7.53
C CYS A 42 -8.79 9.53 -6.33
N PRO A 43 -9.06 10.83 -6.57
CA PRO A 43 -9.14 11.82 -5.49
C PRO A 43 -10.42 11.74 -4.65
N ALA A 44 -11.48 11.11 -5.16
CA ALA A 44 -12.78 11.02 -4.49
C ALA A 44 -13.45 9.65 -4.70
N PRO A 45 -12.81 8.53 -4.30
CA PRO A 45 -13.45 7.23 -4.31
C PRO A 45 -14.60 7.20 -3.31
N THR A 46 -15.64 6.46 -3.64
CA THR A 46 -16.70 6.11 -2.68
C THR A 46 -16.29 4.87 -1.88
N THR A 47 -15.59 3.94 -2.52
CA THR A 47 -15.20 2.64 -1.95
C THR A 47 -13.71 2.35 -2.17
N VAL A 48 -13.00 1.96 -1.11
CA VAL A 48 -11.57 1.63 -1.16
C VAL A 48 -11.30 0.25 -0.55
N LEU A 49 -10.46 -0.55 -1.17
CA LEU A 49 -9.95 -1.82 -0.64
C LEU A 49 -8.43 -1.77 -0.48
N ASP A 50 -7.92 -2.03 0.72
CA ASP A 50 -6.47 -2.17 0.97
C ASP A 50 -6.10 -3.63 1.23
N LEU A 51 -5.36 -4.21 0.29
CA LEU A 51 -4.94 -5.61 0.30
C LEU A 51 -3.64 -5.77 1.10
N GLY A 52 -3.60 -6.74 2.02
CA GLY A 52 -2.43 -6.99 2.86
C GLY A 52 -2.02 -5.75 3.65
N CYS A 53 -2.99 -5.12 4.31
CA CYS A 53 -2.86 -3.77 4.84
C CYS A 53 -1.94 -3.65 6.09
N GLY A 54 -1.37 -4.76 6.57
CA GLY A 54 -0.42 -4.75 7.68
C GLY A 54 -1.02 -4.17 8.95
N LEU A 55 -0.39 -3.11 9.47
CA LEU A 55 -0.90 -2.35 10.62
C LEU A 55 -1.86 -1.21 10.24
N GLY A 56 -2.16 -1.06 8.95
CA GLY A 56 -3.07 -0.07 8.39
C GLY A 56 -2.42 1.21 7.88
N SER A 57 -1.14 1.22 7.52
CA SER A 57 -0.46 2.47 7.10
C SER A 57 -1.09 3.10 5.86
N VAL A 58 -1.31 2.34 4.78
CA VAL A 58 -2.00 2.86 3.59
C VAL A 58 -3.49 3.08 3.87
N LEU A 59 -4.19 2.05 4.37
CA LEU A 59 -5.61 2.13 4.72
C LEU A 59 -5.99 3.35 5.58
N LEU A 60 -5.28 3.60 6.68
CA LEU A 60 -5.61 4.66 7.63
C LEU A 60 -5.18 6.04 7.15
N HIS A 61 -4.14 6.11 6.31
CA HIS A 61 -3.78 7.35 5.62
C HIS A 61 -4.87 7.76 4.64
N LEU A 62 -5.30 6.82 3.78
CA LEU A 62 -6.39 7.05 2.83
C LEU A 62 -7.71 7.33 3.55
N ALA A 63 -7.98 6.66 4.67
CA ALA A 63 -9.11 6.99 5.50
C ALA A 63 -9.05 8.49 5.87
N TRP A 64 -7.97 8.97 6.48
CA TRP A 64 -7.87 10.37 6.86
C TRP A 64 -7.98 11.35 5.69
N THR A 65 -7.35 11.03 4.56
CA THR A 65 -7.38 11.84 3.33
C THR A 65 -8.75 11.86 2.66
N MET A 66 -9.52 10.77 2.75
CA MET A 66 -10.78 10.54 2.05
C MET A 66 -11.90 10.31 3.07
N PRO A 67 -12.40 11.38 3.74
CA PRO A 67 -13.34 11.25 4.85
C PRO A 67 -14.72 10.72 4.42
N ALA A 68 -15.07 10.85 3.14
CA ALA A 68 -16.34 10.37 2.58
C ALA A 68 -16.31 8.90 2.12
N ALA A 69 -15.13 8.31 1.98
CA ALA A 69 -15.00 6.94 1.47
C ALA A 69 -15.34 5.89 2.54
N ALA A 70 -15.92 4.78 2.10
CA ALA A 70 -15.96 3.52 2.85
C ALA A 70 -14.73 2.69 2.49
N LEU A 71 -14.00 2.21 3.49
CA LEU A 71 -12.75 1.47 3.31
C LEU A 71 -12.83 0.07 3.90
N VAL A 72 -12.29 -0.89 3.16
CA VAL A 72 -12.13 -2.27 3.58
C VAL A 72 -10.65 -2.63 3.57
N GLY A 73 -10.18 -3.33 4.61
CA GLY A 73 -8.83 -3.86 4.67
C GLY A 73 -8.82 -5.37 4.89
N VAL A 74 -7.81 -6.06 4.35
CA VAL A 74 -7.56 -7.47 4.65
C VAL A 74 -6.09 -7.68 5.03
N GLU A 75 -5.85 -8.40 6.11
CA GLU A 75 -4.50 -8.72 6.59
C GLU A 75 -4.44 -10.16 7.10
N ALA A 76 -3.37 -10.89 6.75
CA ALA A 76 -3.23 -12.31 7.06
C ALA A 76 -2.50 -12.57 8.39
N GLN A 77 -1.55 -11.72 8.77
CA GLN A 77 -0.76 -11.89 9.97
C GLN A 77 -1.54 -11.46 11.20
N ALA A 78 -1.80 -12.40 12.11
CA ALA A 78 -2.54 -12.12 13.34
C ALA A 78 -1.96 -10.96 14.17
N VAL A 79 -0.63 -10.83 14.22
CA VAL A 79 0.05 -9.74 14.93
C VAL A 79 -0.18 -8.37 14.26
N SER A 80 -0.15 -8.31 12.93
CA SER A 80 -0.41 -7.08 12.17
C SER A 80 -1.88 -6.72 12.22
N PHE A 81 -2.77 -7.71 12.07
CA PHE A 81 -4.22 -7.52 12.20
C PHE A 81 -4.62 -7.01 13.59
N ALA A 82 -4.00 -7.51 14.67
CA ALA A 82 -4.25 -7.00 16.01
C ALA A 82 -3.80 -5.53 16.18
N LEU A 83 -2.67 -5.14 15.57
CA LEU A 83 -2.22 -3.74 15.54
C LEU A 83 -3.17 -2.87 14.72
N LEU A 84 -3.59 -3.35 13.55
CA LEU A 84 -4.56 -2.68 12.69
C LEU A 84 -5.87 -2.38 13.43
N GLN A 85 -6.45 -3.37 14.13
CA GLN A 85 -7.66 -3.17 14.94
C GLN A 85 -7.44 -2.12 16.02
N ARG A 86 -6.29 -2.17 16.72
CA ARG A 86 -5.95 -1.17 17.74
C ARG A 86 -5.80 0.23 17.12
N ASN A 87 -5.20 0.33 15.94
CA ASN A 87 -5.00 1.59 15.23
C ASN A 87 -6.31 2.19 14.75
N ILE A 88 -7.25 1.37 14.25
CA ILE A 88 -8.59 1.82 13.88
C ILE A 88 -9.32 2.38 15.11
N ALA A 89 -9.29 1.64 16.23
CA ALA A 89 -9.92 2.08 17.47
C ALA A 89 -9.27 3.37 18.03
N HIS A 90 -7.96 3.51 17.92
CA HIS A 90 -7.23 4.69 18.42
C HIS A 90 -7.58 5.97 17.67
N ASN A 91 -7.79 5.89 16.36
CA ASN A 91 -8.04 7.07 15.50
C ASN A 91 -9.54 7.34 15.26
N ASP A 92 -10.44 6.58 15.89
CA ASP A 92 -11.89 6.75 15.82
C ASP A 92 -12.47 6.86 14.40
N PHE A 93 -12.05 5.96 13.50
CA PHE A 93 -12.58 5.93 12.14
C PHE A 93 -14.02 5.39 12.02
N GLY A 94 -14.68 5.09 13.14
CA GLY A 94 -16.07 4.63 13.18
C GLY A 94 -16.34 3.39 12.30
N SER A 95 -17.54 3.31 11.75
CA SER A 95 -17.99 2.16 10.93
C SER A 95 -17.52 2.19 9.48
N ARG A 96 -16.84 3.25 9.04
CA ARG A 96 -16.42 3.39 7.63
C ARG A 96 -15.11 2.67 7.31
N VAL A 97 -14.37 2.19 8.31
CA VAL A 97 -13.21 1.31 8.09
C VAL A 97 -13.55 -0.08 8.63
N THR A 98 -13.71 -1.04 7.74
CA THR A 98 -13.98 -2.44 8.08
C THR A 98 -12.76 -3.30 7.74
N VAL A 99 -12.35 -4.20 8.63
CA VAL A 99 -11.17 -5.05 8.39
C VAL A 99 -11.43 -6.52 8.63
N TYR A 100 -10.84 -7.35 7.78
CA TYR A 100 -10.97 -8.80 7.82
C TYR A 100 -9.61 -9.46 8.06
N HIS A 101 -9.58 -10.37 9.04
CA HIS A 101 -8.42 -11.23 9.26
C HIS A 101 -8.49 -12.40 8.27
N GLY A 102 -7.49 -12.53 7.41
CA GLY A 102 -7.46 -13.60 6.42
C GLY A 102 -6.41 -13.40 5.35
N ASP A 103 -6.14 -14.46 4.61
CA ASP A 103 -5.27 -14.42 3.44
C ASP A 103 -6.10 -13.99 2.22
N LEU A 104 -5.67 -12.94 1.51
CA LEU A 104 -6.37 -12.43 0.32
C LEU A 104 -6.50 -13.47 -0.81
N ARG A 105 -5.71 -14.56 -0.76
CA ARG A 105 -5.76 -15.67 -1.73
C ARG A 105 -6.89 -16.65 -1.44
N ASP A 106 -7.42 -16.65 -0.22
CA ASP A 106 -8.49 -17.56 0.21
C ASP A 106 -9.84 -17.12 -0.41
N PRO A 107 -10.54 -17.99 -1.17
CA PRO A 107 -11.85 -17.69 -1.72
C PRO A 107 -12.90 -17.25 -0.69
N ALA A 108 -12.87 -17.80 0.54
CA ALA A 108 -13.79 -17.40 1.59
C ALA A 108 -13.53 -15.98 2.09
N VAL A 109 -12.25 -15.58 2.14
CA VAL A 109 -11.85 -14.20 2.46
C VAL A 109 -12.25 -13.26 1.32
N ARG A 110 -12.04 -13.65 0.07
CA ARG A 110 -12.47 -12.90 -1.13
C ARG A 110 -13.97 -12.65 -1.14
N ALA A 111 -14.77 -13.66 -0.80
CA ALA A 111 -16.22 -13.52 -0.69
C ALA A 111 -16.63 -12.53 0.41
N ARG A 112 -15.87 -12.44 1.51
CA ARG A 112 -16.14 -11.49 2.62
C ARG A 112 -15.72 -10.06 2.31
N ILE A 113 -14.58 -9.86 1.65
CA ILE A 113 -14.16 -8.51 1.23
C ILE A 113 -15.06 -7.97 0.12
N GLY A 114 -15.61 -8.82 -0.76
CA GLY A 114 -16.58 -8.42 -1.78
C GLY A 114 -16.01 -7.44 -2.82
N GLY A 115 -16.88 -6.59 -3.37
CA GLY A 115 -16.60 -5.60 -4.40
C GLY A 115 -17.90 -5.16 -5.10
N PRO A 116 -17.85 -4.27 -6.09
CA PRO A 116 -16.64 -3.65 -6.65
C PRO A 116 -16.12 -2.46 -5.83
N TYR A 117 -14.86 -2.06 -6.06
CA TYR A 117 -14.19 -0.92 -5.44
C TYR A 117 -13.70 0.10 -6.47
N ASP A 118 -13.86 1.39 -6.17
CA ASP A 118 -13.33 2.49 -7.01
C ASP A 118 -11.80 2.55 -6.97
N LEU A 119 -11.23 2.17 -5.82
CA LEU A 119 -9.80 2.17 -5.56
C LEU A 119 -9.37 0.91 -4.81
N VAL A 120 -8.40 0.19 -5.34
CA VAL A 120 -7.72 -0.93 -4.67
C VAL A 120 -6.27 -0.55 -4.42
N THR A 121 -5.77 -0.72 -3.21
CA THR A 121 -4.37 -0.48 -2.85
C THR A 121 -3.71 -1.72 -2.27
N GLY A 122 -2.38 -1.72 -2.25
CA GLY A 122 -1.63 -2.71 -1.49
C GLY A 122 -0.12 -2.52 -1.62
N THR A 123 0.60 -2.92 -0.58
CA THR A 123 2.06 -2.97 -0.56
C THR A 123 2.51 -4.43 -0.38
N PRO A 124 2.55 -5.23 -1.47
CA PRO A 124 3.03 -6.60 -1.41
C PRO A 124 4.41 -6.71 -0.74
N PRO A 125 4.79 -7.87 -0.18
CA PRO A 125 6.20 -8.18 -0.01
C PRO A 125 6.89 -8.32 -1.38
N TYR A 126 8.17 -7.96 -1.49
CA TYR A 126 8.90 -7.98 -2.77
C TYR A 126 10.09 -8.95 -2.81
N PHE A 127 10.53 -9.47 -1.66
CA PHE A 127 11.68 -10.37 -1.63
C PHE A 127 11.23 -11.83 -1.83
N PRO A 128 11.86 -12.58 -2.75
CA PRO A 128 11.52 -13.99 -2.92
C PRO A 128 11.92 -14.80 -1.67
N PRO A 129 11.24 -15.92 -1.36
CA PRO A 129 11.60 -16.76 -0.22
C PRO A 129 13.05 -17.26 -0.21
N SER A 130 13.68 -17.34 -1.39
CA SER A 130 15.09 -17.72 -1.54
C SER A 130 16.08 -16.68 -0.99
N THR A 131 15.67 -15.42 -0.83
CA THR A 131 16.50 -14.35 -0.23
C THR A 131 16.18 -14.13 1.24
N ALA A 132 15.36 -15.01 1.83
CA ALA A 132 15.08 -14.98 3.26
C ALA A 132 16.38 -15.11 4.04
N THR A 133 16.75 -14.04 4.73
CA THR A 133 17.70 -14.10 5.82
C THR A 133 17.00 -14.64 7.06
N ASP A 134 17.76 -15.12 8.05
CA ASP A 134 17.24 -15.42 9.39
C ASP A 134 16.75 -14.12 10.06
N ALA A 135 15.58 -13.65 9.64
CA ALA A 135 14.93 -12.52 10.26
C ALA A 135 14.54 -12.93 11.68
N LEU A 136 15.22 -12.35 12.67
CA LEU A 136 14.92 -12.56 14.10
C LEU A 136 13.46 -12.27 14.45
N ASP A 137 12.78 -11.44 13.64
CA ASP A 137 11.37 -11.09 13.80
C ASP A 137 10.48 -11.65 12.67
N ARG A 138 9.52 -12.50 13.05
CA ARG A 138 8.60 -13.14 12.10
C ARG A 138 7.67 -12.15 11.42
N GLN A 139 7.15 -11.13 12.11
CA GLN A 139 6.25 -10.16 11.49
C GLN A 139 6.94 -9.44 10.33
N ARG A 140 8.17 -8.97 10.59
CA ARG A 140 9.00 -8.28 9.60
C ARG A 140 9.37 -9.19 8.43
N ALA A 141 9.62 -10.47 8.67
CA ALA A 141 9.90 -11.44 7.61
C ALA A 141 8.73 -11.54 6.62
N TYR A 142 7.51 -11.75 7.12
CA TYR A 142 6.32 -11.89 6.28
C TYR A 142 5.86 -10.59 5.60
N ALA A 143 6.25 -9.42 6.12
CA ALA A 143 6.01 -8.13 5.47
C ALA A 143 6.99 -7.83 4.33
N ARG A 144 8.08 -8.59 4.21
CA ARG A 144 9.15 -8.35 3.24
C ARG A 144 9.27 -9.48 2.22
N VAL A 145 9.03 -10.71 2.66
CA VAL A 145 9.22 -11.93 1.88
C VAL A 145 7.88 -12.49 1.42
N GLU A 146 7.82 -12.93 0.16
CA GLU A 146 6.62 -13.42 -0.54
C GLU A 146 6.10 -14.79 -0.05
N TYR A 147 6.12 -15.06 1.25
CA TYR A 147 5.59 -16.30 1.85
C TYR A 147 4.08 -16.48 1.61
N ARG A 148 3.35 -15.39 1.40
CA ARG A 148 1.90 -15.39 1.11
C ARG A 148 1.59 -14.89 -0.30
N GLY A 149 2.51 -15.07 -1.23
CA GLY A 149 2.41 -14.55 -2.59
C GLY A 149 2.95 -13.13 -2.70
N GLY A 150 3.38 -12.79 -3.91
CA GLY A 150 3.84 -11.45 -4.28
C GLY A 150 2.78 -10.68 -5.07
N VAL A 151 3.26 -9.82 -5.95
CA VAL A 151 2.43 -8.90 -6.76
C VAL A 151 1.32 -9.62 -7.54
N GLU A 152 1.53 -10.85 -8.01
CA GLU A 152 0.52 -11.64 -8.74
C GLU A 152 -0.70 -11.94 -7.90
N ALA A 153 -0.52 -12.27 -6.62
CA ALA A 153 -1.62 -12.60 -5.72
C ALA A 153 -2.49 -11.37 -5.42
N TYR A 154 -1.84 -10.21 -5.30
CA TYR A 154 -2.50 -8.93 -5.12
C TYR A 154 -3.26 -8.54 -6.38
N ILE A 155 -2.63 -8.60 -7.56
CA ILE A 155 -3.28 -8.32 -8.85
C ILE A 155 -4.48 -9.24 -9.08
N ALA A 156 -4.33 -10.54 -8.87
CA ALA A 156 -5.42 -11.50 -9.06
C ALA A 156 -6.64 -11.17 -8.17
N THR A 157 -6.39 -10.80 -6.92
CA THR A 157 -7.45 -10.49 -5.96
C THR A 157 -8.05 -9.11 -6.22
N GLY A 158 -7.21 -8.12 -6.52
CA GLY A 158 -7.62 -6.75 -6.81
C GLY A 158 -8.43 -6.66 -8.10
N ALA A 159 -8.01 -7.32 -9.18
CA ALA A 159 -8.75 -7.34 -10.44
C ALA A 159 -10.17 -7.88 -10.28
N GLY A 160 -10.37 -8.93 -9.46
CA GLY A 160 -11.69 -9.49 -9.19
C GLY A 160 -12.60 -8.62 -8.29
N ALA A 161 -12.03 -7.63 -7.61
CA ALA A 161 -12.76 -6.71 -6.73
C ALA A 161 -12.85 -5.29 -7.30
N LEU A 162 -12.20 -4.99 -8.44
CA LEU A 162 -12.09 -3.65 -9.00
C LEU A 162 -13.35 -3.28 -9.82
N ALA A 163 -13.90 -2.09 -9.61
CA ALA A 163 -14.94 -1.53 -10.48
C ALA A 163 -14.43 -1.36 -11.92
N ASP A 164 -15.34 -1.32 -12.90
CA ASP A 164 -14.99 -1.21 -14.33
C ASP A 164 -14.07 -0.01 -14.63
N ASP A 165 -14.35 1.14 -14.01
CA ASP A 165 -13.53 2.36 -14.07
C ASP A 165 -12.57 2.51 -12.88
N GLY A 166 -12.41 1.48 -12.06
CA GLY A 166 -11.61 1.52 -10.85
C GLY A 166 -10.11 1.66 -11.11
N TRP A 167 -9.39 2.06 -10.07
CA TRP A 167 -7.94 2.19 -10.05
C TRP A 167 -7.34 1.20 -9.07
N MET A 168 -6.26 0.53 -9.47
CA MET A 168 -5.49 -0.31 -8.59
C MET A 168 -4.07 0.25 -8.45
N VAL A 169 -3.62 0.50 -7.22
CA VAL A 169 -2.32 1.10 -6.92
C VAL A 169 -1.49 0.17 -6.05
N LEU A 170 -0.40 -0.36 -6.59
CA LEU A 170 0.47 -1.30 -5.91
C LEU A 170 1.89 -0.76 -5.80
N CYS A 171 2.56 -1.05 -4.68
CA CYS A 171 4.00 -0.83 -4.56
C CYS A 171 4.80 -2.11 -4.81
N GLY A 172 6.10 -1.98 -5.02
CA GLY A 172 6.93 -3.03 -5.59
C GLY A 172 8.43 -2.79 -5.54
N ASP A 173 9.21 -3.86 -5.66
CA ASP A 173 10.59 -3.72 -6.15
C ASP A 173 10.58 -2.99 -7.50
N ALA A 174 11.43 -1.98 -7.65
CA ALA A 174 11.49 -1.17 -8.87
C ALA A 174 11.90 -1.99 -10.11
N ASP A 175 12.61 -3.10 -9.92
CA ASP A 175 13.02 -3.98 -11.03
C ASP A 175 11.91 -4.95 -11.45
N ALA A 176 10.77 -4.98 -10.74
CA ALA A 176 9.68 -5.92 -11.00
C ALA A 176 8.63 -5.43 -12.01
N VAL A 177 8.84 -4.29 -12.69
CA VAL A 177 7.85 -3.71 -13.62
C VAL A 177 7.37 -4.69 -14.70
N HIS A 178 8.28 -5.49 -15.28
CA HIS A 178 7.91 -6.49 -16.30
C HIS A 178 7.06 -7.62 -15.71
N ARG A 179 7.41 -8.09 -14.51
CA ARG A 179 6.66 -9.11 -13.76
C ARG A 179 5.26 -8.60 -13.42
N THR A 180 5.17 -7.36 -12.95
CA THR A 180 3.89 -6.69 -12.63
C THR A 180 3.03 -6.50 -13.88
N SER A 181 3.59 -6.04 -15.00
CA SER A 181 2.85 -5.85 -16.25
C SER A 181 2.31 -7.17 -16.79
N ALA A 182 3.13 -8.22 -16.80
CA ALA A 182 2.71 -9.54 -17.26
C ALA A 182 1.58 -10.11 -16.39
N ALA A 183 1.67 -9.95 -15.07
CA ALA A 183 0.61 -10.33 -14.15
C ALA A 183 -0.67 -9.52 -14.37
N ALA A 184 -0.56 -8.20 -14.56
CA ALA A 184 -1.71 -7.34 -14.85
C ALA A 184 -2.44 -7.80 -16.12
N GLU A 185 -1.71 -8.05 -17.20
CA GLU A 185 -2.27 -8.54 -18.47
C GLU A 185 -2.99 -9.88 -18.32
N GLN A 186 -2.40 -10.81 -17.55
CA GLN A 186 -3.01 -12.11 -17.27
C GLN A 186 -4.40 -11.98 -16.61
N TYR A 187 -4.61 -10.95 -15.79
CA TYR A 187 -5.86 -10.71 -15.07
C TYR A 187 -6.71 -9.57 -15.69
N GLY A 188 -6.49 -9.24 -16.96
CA GLY A 188 -7.32 -8.28 -17.69
C GLY A 188 -7.08 -6.81 -17.32
N LEU A 189 -5.99 -6.52 -16.61
CA LEU A 189 -5.56 -5.17 -16.29
C LEU A 189 -4.46 -4.67 -17.25
N ALA A 190 -4.31 -3.36 -17.33
CA ALA A 190 -3.19 -2.68 -17.99
C ALA A 190 -2.42 -1.84 -16.97
N LEU A 191 -1.09 -1.81 -17.11
CA LEU A 191 -0.23 -0.87 -16.41
C LEU A 191 -0.32 0.51 -17.07
N VAL A 192 -0.94 1.47 -16.37
CA VAL A 192 -1.21 2.83 -16.86
C VAL A 192 -0.05 3.76 -16.57
N SER A 193 0.52 3.68 -15.36
CA SER A 193 1.70 4.45 -15.01
C SER A 193 2.55 3.81 -13.94
N GLU A 194 3.82 4.21 -13.90
CA GLU A 194 4.80 3.82 -12.90
C GLU A 194 5.46 5.06 -12.29
N THR A 195 5.54 5.08 -10.96
CA THR A 195 6.32 6.04 -10.17
C THR A 195 7.53 5.34 -9.57
N VAL A 196 8.70 5.51 -10.18
CA VAL A 196 9.96 4.98 -9.66
C VAL A 196 10.52 5.92 -8.60
N VAL A 197 10.69 5.44 -7.37
CA VAL A 197 11.14 6.26 -6.24
C VAL A 197 12.61 6.00 -5.93
N LEU A 198 13.39 7.06 -5.91
CA LEU A 198 14.81 7.04 -5.57
C LEU A 198 15.00 7.57 -4.14
N PRO A 199 15.96 7.03 -3.36
CA PRO A 199 16.25 7.57 -2.03
C PRO A 199 16.87 8.97 -2.15
N ARG A 200 17.67 9.16 -3.19
CA ARG A 200 18.39 10.39 -3.53
C ARG A 200 18.60 10.46 -5.04
N ALA A 201 18.61 11.67 -5.61
CA ALA A 201 18.93 11.89 -7.01
C ALA A 201 20.25 11.19 -7.40
N GLY A 202 20.26 10.52 -8.55
CA GLY A 202 21.42 9.77 -9.06
C GLY A 202 21.70 8.42 -8.36
N ARG A 203 20.87 7.98 -7.41
CA ARG A 203 20.99 6.65 -6.78
C ARG A 203 20.07 5.64 -7.43
N ALA A 204 20.36 4.35 -7.21
CA ALA A 204 19.47 3.27 -7.59
C ALA A 204 18.06 3.45 -6.96
N PRO A 205 16.99 3.05 -7.66
CA PRO A 205 15.64 3.05 -7.10
C PRO A 205 15.53 2.28 -5.77
N LEU A 206 14.59 2.70 -4.93
CA LEU A 206 14.15 1.94 -3.76
C LEU A 206 13.02 0.98 -4.12
N PHE A 207 12.00 1.50 -4.77
CA PHE A 207 10.74 0.82 -5.08
C PHE A 207 10.03 1.56 -6.20
N SER A 208 9.03 0.91 -6.81
CA SER A 208 8.08 1.52 -7.73
C SER A 208 6.67 1.52 -7.13
N VAL A 209 5.85 2.48 -7.54
CA VAL A 209 4.40 2.45 -7.36
C VAL A 209 3.74 2.40 -8.73
N TRP A 210 2.96 1.36 -8.97
CA TRP A 210 2.29 1.08 -10.23
C TRP A 210 0.81 1.39 -10.13
N VAL A 211 0.28 1.98 -11.19
CA VAL A 211 -1.15 2.26 -11.35
C VAL A 211 -1.69 1.36 -12.45
N LEU A 212 -2.67 0.54 -12.11
CA LEU A 212 -3.32 -0.41 -12.98
C LEU A 212 -4.82 -0.09 -13.11
N ARG A 213 -5.42 -0.45 -14.24
CA ARG A 213 -6.87 -0.42 -14.48
C ARG A 213 -7.30 -1.58 -15.36
N HIS A 214 -8.59 -1.84 -15.48
CA HIS A 214 -9.12 -2.72 -16.54
C HIS A 214 -8.66 -2.23 -17.91
N ARG A 215 -8.24 -3.16 -18.78
CA ARG A 215 -7.69 -2.82 -20.11
C ARG A 215 -8.63 -1.95 -20.93
N ASP A 216 -9.92 -2.20 -20.85
CA ASP A 216 -10.94 -1.45 -21.59
C ASP A 216 -11.03 0.02 -21.12
N ALA A 217 -10.82 0.27 -19.82
CA ALA A 217 -10.80 1.61 -19.22
C ALA A 217 -9.45 2.34 -19.35
N ALA A 218 -8.34 1.60 -19.51
CA ALA A 218 -7.00 2.18 -19.69
C ALA A 218 -6.80 2.82 -21.08
N GLY A 219 -7.57 2.38 -22.08
CA GLY A 219 -7.38 2.79 -23.47
C GLY A 219 -6.08 2.28 -24.08
N HIS A 220 -5.65 2.88 -25.20
CA HIS A 220 -4.46 2.47 -25.95
C HIS A 220 -3.17 3.21 -25.52
N ALA A 221 -3.23 4.01 -24.46
CA ALA A 221 -2.06 4.75 -23.99
C ALA A 221 -1.08 3.79 -23.32
N GLY A 222 0.19 3.84 -23.73
CA GLY A 222 1.26 3.08 -23.07
C GLY A 222 1.51 3.55 -21.63
N CYS A 223 2.29 2.76 -20.87
CA CYS A 223 2.62 3.07 -19.48
C CYS A 223 3.47 4.36 -19.36
N ALA A 224 2.93 5.39 -18.69
CA ALA A 224 3.68 6.59 -18.36
C ALA A 224 4.63 6.35 -17.19
N THR A 225 5.92 6.64 -17.33
CA THR A 225 6.91 6.45 -16.26
C THR A 225 7.38 7.79 -15.71
N ARG A 226 7.25 8.01 -14.39
CA ARG A 226 7.85 9.15 -13.68
C ARG A 226 8.90 8.66 -12.68
N ARG A 227 10.06 9.34 -12.64
CA ARG A 227 11.11 9.06 -11.64
C ARG A 227 11.18 10.22 -10.66
N VAL A 228 11.08 9.92 -9.37
CA VAL A 228 11.08 10.92 -8.31
C VAL A 228 12.11 10.55 -7.25
N ALA A 229 12.88 11.52 -6.77
CA ALA A 229 13.81 11.31 -5.67
C ALA A 229 13.24 11.91 -4.38
N LEU A 230 13.47 11.28 -3.23
CA LEU A 230 13.08 11.84 -1.93
C LEU A 230 14.08 12.90 -1.43
N ARG A 231 15.34 12.78 -1.84
CA ARG A 231 16.41 13.76 -1.59
C ARG A 231 17.11 14.16 -2.88
N ASP A 232 17.60 15.39 -2.96
CA ASP A 232 18.41 15.85 -4.08
C ASP A 232 19.90 15.45 -3.93
N GLU A 233 20.74 15.91 -4.85
CA GLU A 233 22.17 15.64 -4.83
C GLU A 233 22.92 16.31 -3.68
N HIS A 234 22.31 17.19 -2.89
CA HIS A 234 22.90 17.76 -1.68
C HIS A 234 22.36 17.11 -0.40
N GLY A 235 21.32 16.28 -0.54
CA GLY A 235 20.67 15.59 0.57
C GLY A 235 19.44 16.34 1.10
N ASP A 236 19.06 17.45 0.48
CA ASP A 236 17.88 18.22 0.85
C ASP A 236 16.60 17.56 0.35
N ARG A 237 15.47 17.89 0.99
CA ARG A 237 14.15 17.36 0.59
C ARG A 237 13.75 17.94 -0.76
N THR A 238 13.43 17.06 -1.71
CA THR A 238 12.91 17.45 -3.02
C THR A 238 11.47 17.96 -2.94
N ALA A 239 10.96 18.52 -4.06
CA ALA A 239 9.55 18.87 -4.21
C ALA A 239 8.61 17.69 -3.93
N THR A 240 8.96 16.47 -4.37
CA THR A 240 8.17 15.27 -4.07
C THR A 240 8.12 14.95 -2.58
N ALA A 241 9.26 15.02 -1.88
CA ALA A 241 9.29 14.78 -0.44
C ALA A 241 8.50 15.84 0.35
N LYS A 242 8.51 17.09 -0.13
CA LYS A 242 7.68 18.18 0.42
C LYS A 242 6.20 17.93 0.15
N ALA A 243 5.83 17.53 -1.06
CA ALA A 243 4.45 17.18 -1.43
C ALA A 243 3.90 16.02 -0.59
N LEU A 244 4.68 14.95 -0.37
CA LEU A 244 4.29 13.85 0.53
C LEU A 244 4.03 14.32 1.96
N LYS A 245 4.87 15.24 2.45
CA LYS A 245 4.74 15.82 3.79
C LYS A 245 3.47 16.67 3.90
N ALA A 246 3.23 17.53 2.91
CA ALA A 246 2.05 18.38 2.83
C ALA A 246 0.76 17.54 2.68
N PHE A 247 0.79 16.52 1.83
CA PHE A 247 -0.27 15.52 1.68
C PHE A 247 -0.62 14.85 3.01
N SER A 248 0.38 14.57 3.83
CA SER A 248 0.19 13.98 5.16
C SER A 248 -0.17 15.01 6.25
N GLY A 249 -0.45 16.26 5.87
CA GLY A 249 -0.87 17.34 6.76
C GLY A 249 0.24 17.94 7.63
N PHE A 250 1.51 17.54 7.44
CA PHE A 250 2.61 18.06 8.26
C PHE A 250 3.11 19.40 7.71
N ALA A 251 3.27 20.39 8.59
CA ALA A 251 3.81 21.71 8.22
C ALA A 251 5.22 21.63 7.63
N GLU A 252 5.54 22.48 6.64
CA GLU A 252 6.93 22.69 6.21
C GLU A 252 7.73 23.29 7.38
N ARG A 253 8.86 22.65 7.69
CA ARG A 253 9.86 23.12 8.66
C ARG A 253 11.17 23.22 7.91
#